data_AF-K1V3B2-F1
#
_entry.id   AF-K1V3B2-F1
#
_cell.length_a   1.000
_cell.length_b   1.000
_cell.length_c   1.000
_cell.angle_alpha   90.00
_cell.angle_beta   90.00
_cell.angle_gamma   90.00
#
_symmetry.space_group_name_H-M   'P 1'
#
loop_
_entity.id
_entity.type
_entity.pdbx_description
1 polymer ?
#
loop_
_entity_poly.entity_id
_entity_poly.type
_entity_poly.pdbx_seq_one_letter_code
_entity_poly.pdbx_strand_id
1 'polypeptide(L)'
;LTFFPFLFTMHGEMGDFVKSFPWAMFIILSISLMVSLLLTPYLQYMVIHQGISSQHKPNARKKPLDYLQMGYTWLLKRCFAFPRTTLAVGIMLVSTGAIIFVHLPQRMMPIAERNQFAVEFYLPSGTTAARTAQVADSMAHILQRDPQVTAVTTFIGQGSPRFHTTYAPQIGGENFAQFIVNTVDNDATEEVLDRYADRYSNYFPDCYIRFKQMDYNNATYPIEVRVSGDSMGDLKAAARKIETCMHKI
;
A
#
# COMPACT_ATOMS: atom_id res chain seq x y z
N LEU A 1 5.72 16.02 -19.39
CA LEU A 1 5.75 15.05 -20.51
C LEU A 1 5.99 13.61 -20.03
N THR A 2 6.97 13.39 -19.13
CA THR A 2 7.33 12.08 -18.57
C THR A 2 6.17 11.29 -17.93
N PHE A 3 5.16 11.98 -17.40
CA PHE A 3 4.02 11.35 -16.72
C PHE A 3 2.82 11.02 -17.63
N PHE A 4 2.80 11.52 -18.87
CA PHE A 4 1.67 11.30 -19.80
C PHE A 4 1.50 9.84 -20.25
N PRO A 5 2.56 9.01 -20.42
CA PRO A 5 2.38 7.61 -20.76
C PRO A 5 1.46 6.85 -19.80
N PHE A 6 1.42 7.22 -18.50
CA PHE A 6 0.53 6.58 -17.52
C PHE A 6 -0.95 6.67 -17.88
N LEU A 7 -1.38 7.73 -18.59
CA LEU A 7 -2.78 7.87 -19.02
C LEU A 7 -3.19 6.87 -20.10
N PHE A 8 -2.22 6.34 -20.85
CA PHE A 8 -2.46 5.40 -21.94
C PHE A 8 -2.10 3.95 -21.56
N THR A 9 -1.16 3.76 -20.63
CA THR A 9 -0.70 2.43 -20.22
C THR A 9 -1.49 1.83 -19.06
N MET A 10 -2.08 2.66 -18.19
CA MET A 10 -2.87 2.21 -17.04
C MET A 10 -4.36 2.24 -17.38
N HIS A 11 -5.05 1.12 -17.16
CA HIS A 11 -6.49 0.98 -17.39
C HIS A 11 -7.20 0.46 -16.12
N GLY A 12 -8.52 0.64 -16.07
CA GLY A 12 -9.34 0.21 -14.93
C GLY A 12 -9.13 1.07 -13.68
N GLU A 13 -9.28 0.46 -12.50
CA GLU A 13 -9.21 1.14 -11.20
C GLU A 13 -7.87 1.87 -10.96
N MET A 14 -6.76 1.28 -11.42
CA MET A 14 -5.44 1.93 -11.38
C MET A 14 -5.39 3.20 -12.24
N GLY A 15 -6.07 3.20 -13.39
CA GLY A 15 -6.16 4.36 -14.27
C GLY A 15 -6.92 5.51 -13.59
N ASP A 16 -8.06 5.22 -12.96
CA ASP A 16 -8.87 6.23 -12.27
C ASP A 16 -8.12 6.86 -11.10
N PHE A 17 -7.32 6.08 -10.37
CA PHE A 17 -6.48 6.59 -9.28
C PHE A 17 -5.39 7.56 -9.78
N VAL A 18 -4.71 7.22 -10.87
CA VAL A 18 -3.54 7.97 -11.36
C VAL A 18 -3.93 9.09 -12.34
N LYS A 19 -5.15 9.11 -12.87
CA LYS A 19 -5.60 10.04 -13.94
C LYS A 19 -5.33 11.51 -13.64
N SER A 20 -5.51 11.94 -12.39
CA SER A 20 -5.31 13.33 -11.98
C SER A 20 -3.84 13.74 -11.89
N PHE A 21 -2.94 12.78 -11.63
CA PHE A 21 -1.55 13.03 -11.31
C PHE A 21 -0.74 13.63 -12.47
N PRO A 22 -0.77 13.08 -13.71
CA PRO A 22 -0.08 13.68 -14.84
C PRO A 22 -0.53 15.11 -15.15
N TRP A 23 -1.83 15.39 -15.03
CA TRP A 23 -2.39 16.72 -15.25
C TRP A 23 -1.95 17.72 -14.18
N ALA A 24 -2.03 17.33 -12.90
CA ALA A 24 -1.57 18.16 -11.79
C ALA A 24 -0.09 18.51 -11.93
N MET A 25 0.77 17.50 -12.17
CA MET A 25 2.20 17.71 -12.36
C MET A 25 2.51 18.59 -13.58
N PHE A 26 1.78 18.40 -14.69
CA PHE A 26 1.94 19.25 -15.86
C PHE A 26 1.64 20.72 -15.57
N ILE A 27 0.51 21.00 -14.91
CA ILE A 27 0.09 22.37 -14.57
C ILE A 27 1.08 23.00 -13.60
N ILE A 28 1.44 22.30 -12.52
CA ILE A 28 2.36 22.81 -11.49
C ILE A 28 3.74 23.08 -12.07
N LEU A 29 4.31 22.15 -12.84
CA LEU A 29 5.63 22.35 -13.46
C LEU A 29 5.61 23.47 -14.50
N SER A 30 4.54 23.60 -15.29
CA SER A 30 4.41 24.67 -16.28
C SER A 30 4.31 26.04 -15.61
N ILE A 31 3.48 26.17 -14.58
CA ILE A 31 3.36 27.41 -13.80
C ILE A 31 4.68 27.71 -13.09
N SER A 32 5.30 26.71 -12.44
CA SER A 32 6.59 26.87 -11.76
C SER A 32 7.69 27.32 -12.72
N LEU A 33 7.74 26.76 -13.94
CA LEU A 33 8.69 27.18 -14.96
C LEU A 33 8.42 28.61 -15.41
N MET A 34 7.16 28.97 -15.65
CA MET A 34 6.77 30.32 -16.05
C MET A 34 7.12 31.34 -14.98
N VAL A 35 6.84 31.04 -13.72
CA VAL A 35 7.22 31.88 -12.57
C VAL A 35 8.74 31.96 -12.45
N SER A 36 9.48 30.85 -12.58
CA SER A 36 10.94 30.90 -12.51
C SER A 36 11.56 31.72 -13.64
N LEU A 37 11.01 31.68 -14.86
CA LEU A 37 11.53 32.44 -15.98
C LEU A 37 11.19 33.94 -15.92
N LEU A 38 10.07 34.31 -15.29
CA LEU A 38 9.65 35.71 -15.20
C LEU A 38 10.06 36.36 -13.87
N LEU A 39 9.74 35.71 -12.76
CA LEU A 39 9.90 36.28 -11.42
C LEU A 39 11.34 36.17 -10.92
N THR A 40 12.07 35.09 -11.20
CA THR A 40 13.47 34.96 -10.76
C THR A 40 14.37 36.05 -11.36
N PRO A 41 14.40 36.32 -12.68
CA PRO A 41 15.24 37.40 -13.19
C PRO A 41 14.76 38.78 -12.74
N TYR A 42 13.45 38.99 -12.60
CA TYR A 42 12.89 40.24 -12.06
C TYR A 42 13.36 40.49 -10.62
N LEU A 43 13.28 39.49 -9.75
CA LEU A 43 13.78 39.58 -8.37
C LEU A 43 15.29 39.71 -8.31
N GLN A 44 16.04 39.03 -9.18
CA GLN A 44 17.49 39.19 -9.28
C GLN A 44 17.86 40.63 -9.64
N TYR A 45 17.17 41.23 -10.62
CA TYR A 45 17.35 42.64 -10.98
C TYR A 45 17.01 43.59 -9.83
N MET A 46 15.91 43.34 -9.11
CA MET A 46 15.45 44.22 -8.02
C MET A 46 16.25 44.07 -6.72
N VAL A 47 16.78 42.88 -6.41
CA VAL A 47 17.41 42.61 -5.11
C VAL A 47 18.94 42.65 -5.21
N ILE A 48 19.51 42.16 -6.31
CA ILE A 48 20.97 42.00 -6.46
C ILE A 48 21.56 43.23 -7.16
N HIS A 49 21.82 44.27 -6.36
CA HIS A 49 22.38 45.55 -6.83
C HIS A 49 23.91 45.55 -6.98
N GLN A 50 24.60 44.51 -6.48
CA GLN A 50 26.06 44.43 -6.52
C GLN A 50 26.47 43.19 -7.31
N GLY A 51 27.15 43.42 -8.45
CA GLY A 51 27.80 42.35 -9.19
C GLY A 51 28.82 41.64 -8.30
N ILE A 52 28.86 40.30 -8.38
CA ILE A 52 29.86 39.51 -7.67
C ILE A 52 31.23 39.94 -8.20
N SER A 53 31.96 40.72 -7.41
CA SER A 53 33.33 41.11 -7.74
C SER A 53 34.18 39.84 -7.74
N SER A 54 34.60 39.41 -8.92
CA SER A 54 35.56 38.33 -9.12
C SER A 54 36.98 38.82 -8.79
N GLN A 55 37.17 39.41 -7.62
CA GLN A 55 38.51 39.60 -7.06
C GLN A 55 38.78 38.48 -6.09
N HIS A 56 39.58 37.52 -6.54
CA HIS A 56 40.18 36.48 -5.71
C HIS A 56 41.06 37.16 -4.66
N LYS A 57 40.52 37.37 -3.45
CA LYS A 57 41.32 37.85 -2.31
C LYS A 57 42.12 36.67 -1.76
N PRO A 58 43.47 36.68 -1.84
CA PRO A 58 44.30 35.52 -1.52
C PRO A 58 44.31 35.12 -0.02
N ASN A 59 43.60 35.85 0.85
CA ASN A 59 43.52 35.62 2.30
C ASN A 59 42.09 35.78 2.87
N ALA A 60 41.05 35.50 2.09
CA ALA A 60 39.69 35.40 2.64
C ALA A 60 39.52 34.07 3.39
N ARG A 61 38.92 34.10 4.60
CA ARG A 61 38.52 32.87 5.32
C ARG A 61 37.74 31.97 4.36
N LYS A 62 38.20 30.72 4.20
CA LYS A 62 37.52 29.71 3.37
C LYS A 62 36.07 29.63 3.79
N LYS A 63 35.17 29.94 2.85
CA LYS A 63 33.73 29.81 3.07
C LYS A 63 33.39 28.32 3.20
N PRO A 64 32.29 27.95 3.88
CA PRO A 64 31.84 26.55 3.92
C PRO A 64 31.67 25.95 2.51
N LEU A 65 31.31 26.78 1.53
CA LEU A 65 31.24 26.44 0.10
C LEU A 65 32.60 26.02 -0.49
N ASP A 66 33.72 26.62 -0.07
CA ASP A 66 35.05 26.29 -0.58
C ASP A 66 35.50 24.90 -0.13
N TYR A 67 35.11 24.49 1.10
CA TYR A 67 35.36 23.15 1.60
C TYR A 67 34.55 22.09 0.85
N LEU A 68 33.27 22.37 0.59
CA LEU A 68 32.42 21.50 -0.21
C LEU A 68 32.95 21.37 -1.66
N GLN A 69 33.39 22.49 -2.25
CA GLN A 69 33.99 22.51 -3.59
C GLN A 69 35.31 21.73 -3.64
N MET A 70 36.17 21.85 -2.61
CA MET A 70 37.38 21.04 -2.50
C MET A 70 37.07 19.54 -2.42
N GLY A 71 36.10 19.14 -1.61
CA GLY A 71 35.66 17.74 -1.50
C GLY A 71 35.11 17.20 -2.82
N TYR A 72 34.22 17.97 -3.47
CA TYR A 72 33.67 17.62 -4.78
C TYR A 72 34.75 17.49 -5.86
N THR A 73 35.69 18.43 -5.92
CA THR A 73 36.78 18.42 -6.90
C THR A 73 37.76 17.25 -6.65
N TRP A 74 38.02 16.93 -5.38
CA TRP A 74 38.83 15.78 -5.01
C TRP A 74 38.19 14.46 -5.45
N LEU A 75 36.89 14.29 -5.18
CA LEU A 75 36.14 13.10 -5.59
C LEU A 75 36.09 12.98 -7.12
N LEU A 76 35.81 14.07 -7.84
CA LEU A 76 35.81 14.09 -9.30
C LEU A 76 37.16 13.69 -9.89
N LYS A 77 38.26 14.28 -9.40
CA LYS A 77 39.61 13.92 -9.86
C LYS A 77 39.89 12.43 -9.67
N ARG A 78 39.42 11.84 -8.57
CA ARG A 78 39.59 10.40 -8.31
C ARG A 78 38.73 9.54 -9.23
N CYS A 79 37.47 9.94 -9.48
CA CYS A 79 36.58 9.26 -10.42
C CYS A 79 37.15 9.27 -11.85
N PHE A 80 37.69 10.41 -12.30
CA PHE A 80 38.30 10.54 -13.64
C PHE A 80 39.66 9.84 -13.74
N ALA A 81 40.44 9.75 -12.65
CA ALA A 81 41.71 9.03 -12.65
C ALA A 81 41.53 7.50 -12.80
N PHE A 82 40.39 6.96 -12.35
CA PHE A 82 40.07 5.54 -12.46
C PHE A 82 38.68 5.33 -13.05
N PRO A 83 38.49 5.58 -14.36
CA PRO A 83 37.18 5.52 -14.99
C PRO A 83 36.60 4.09 -14.97
N ARG A 84 37.44 3.07 -15.10
CA ARG A 84 37.02 1.66 -15.07
C ARG A 84 36.52 1.23 -13.69
N THR A 85 37.19 1.64 -12.61
CA THR A 85 36.74 1.29 -11.24
C THR A 85 35.49 2.06 -10.87
N THR A 86 35.38 3.33 -11.29
CA THR A 86 34.18 4.14 -11.06
C THR A 86 32.96 3.54 -11.76
N LEU A 87 33.13 3.08 -13.01
CA LEU A 87 32.08 2.38 -13.74
C LEU A 87 31.72 1.04 -13.06
N ALA A 88 32.72 0.26 -12.62
CA ALA A 88 32.48 -0.99 -11.91
C ALA A 88 31.72 -0.80 -10.60
N VAL A 89 32.06 0.22 -9.82
CA VAL A 89 31.33 0.58 -8.57
C VAL A 89 29.92 1.04 -8.89
N GLY A 90 29.73 1.85 -9.95
CA GLY A 90 28.41 2.27 -10.40
C GLY A 90 27.52 1.08 -10.79
N ILE A 91 28.07 0.15 -11.58
CA ILE A 91 27.37 -1.10 -11.94
C ILE A 91 27.06 -1.92 -10.68
N MET A 92 28.01 -2.07 -9.76
CA MET A 92 27.79 -2.81 -8.52
C MET A 92 26.66 -2.20 -7.67
N LEU A 93 26.59 -0.88 -7.56
CA LEU A 93 25.50 -0.19 -6.85
C LEU A 93 24.14 -0.42 -7.53
N VAL A 94 24.08 -0.30 -8.86
CA VAL A 94 22.85 -0.55 -9.64
C VAL A 94 22.42 -2.01 -9.50
N SER A 95 23.34 -2.97 -9.61
CA SER A 95 23.06 -4.39 -9.43
C SER A 95 22.57 -4.70 -8.02
N THR A 96 23.18 -4.10 -6.99
CA THR A 96 22.75 -4.27 -5.59
C THR A 96 21.33 -3.73 -5.40
N GLY A 97 21.03 -2.54 -5.93
CA GLY A 97 19.68 -1.98 -5.90
C GLY A 97 18.66 -2.85 -6.64
N ALA A 98 19.04 -3.43 -7.78
CA ALA A 98 18.18 -4.34 -8.53
C ALA A 98 17.88 -5.63 -7.75
N ILE A 99 18.87 -6.20 -7.06
CA ILE A 99 18.68 -7.39 -6.21
C ILE A 99 17.68 -7.07 -5.09
N ILE A 100 17.85 -5.94 -4.40
CA ILE A 100 16.91 -5.52 -3.34
C ILE A 100 15.50 -5.36 -3.91
N PHE A 101 15.36 -4.73 -5.08
CA PHE A 101 14.07 -4.50 -5.72
C PHE A 101 13.35 -5.82 -6.08
N VAL A 102 14.07 -6.82 -6.59
CA VAL A 102 13.49 -8.12 -6.98
C VAL A 102 13.03 -8.91 -5.75
N HIS A 103 13.69 -8.74 -4.60
CA HIS A 103 13.30 -9.43 -3.36
C HIS A 103 12.18 -8.75 -2.59
N LEU A 104 11.80 -7.52 -2.95
CA LEU A 104 10.76 -6.79 -2.23
C LEU A 104 9.38 -7.29 -2.65
N PRO A 105 8.50 -7.68 -1.70
CA PRO A 105 7.16 -8.16 -2.05
C PRO A 105 6.37 -7.05 -2.73
N GLN A 106 5.90 -7.33 -3.94
CA GLN A 106 5.11 -6.39 -4.72
C GLN A 106 3.63 -6.57 -4.39
N ARG A 107 2.98 -5.49 -3.93
CA ARG A 107 1.52 -5.41 -3.81
C ARG A 107 0.97 -4.55 -4.95
N MET A 108 -0.18 -4.97 -5.50
CA MET A 108 -0.81 -4.24 -6.60
C MET A 108 -1.41 -2.90 -6.14
N MET A 109 -1.99 -2.89 -4.94
CA MET A 109 -2.59 -1.72 -4.32
C MET A 109 -2.18 -1.63 -2.84
N PRO A 110 -2.04 -0.42 -2.29
CA PRO A 110 -1.76 -0.26 -0.87
C PRO A 110 -2.99 -0.61 -0.02
N ILE A 111 -2.73 -0.88 1.26
CA ILE A 111 -3.77 -0.92 2.28
C ILE A 111 -4.40 0.47 2.41
N ALA A 112 -5.68 0.52 2.72
CA ALA A 112 -6.36 1.78 3.00
C ALA A 112 -5.98 2.23 4.41
N GLU A 113 -5.47 3.46 4.53
CA GLU A 113 -5.14 4.08 5.82
C GLU A 113 -6.44 4.45 6.55
N ARG A 114 -7.04 3.47 7.22
CA ARG A 114 -8.32 3.61 7.92
C ARG A 114 -8.29 2.86 9.23
N ASN A 115 -8.86 3.48 10.25
CA ASN A 115 -9.06 2.93 11.58
C ASN A 115 -10.25 1.94 11.65
N GLN A 116 -10.42 1.11 10.63
CA GLN A 116 -11.52 0.15 10.57
C GLN A 116 -11.18 -1.06 9.71
N PHE A 117 -11.67 -2.22 10.14
CA PHE A 117 -11.53 -3.49 9.41
C PHE A 117 -12.81 -4.32 9.50
N ALA A 118 -12.95 -5.29 8.59
CA ALA A 118 -14.06 -6.23 8.59
C ALA A 118 -13.65 -7.56 9.24
N VAL A 119 -14.57 -8.17 9.97
CA VAL A 119 -14.45 -9.55 10.44
C VAL A 119 -15.64 -10.34 9.90
N GLU A 120 -15.38 -11.38 9.13
CA GLU A 120 -16.40 -12.22 8.50
C GLU A 120 -16.40 -13.60 9.17
N PHE A 121 -17.58 -14.13 9.46
CA PHE A 121 -17.76 -15.41 10.14
C PHE A 121 -18.46 -16.37 9.18
N TYR A 122 -17.84 -17.51 8.93
CA TYR A 122 -18.38 -18.56 8.07
C TYR A 122 -18.60 -19.83 8.88
N LEU A 123 -19.85 -20.23 9.03
CA LEU A 123 -20.24 -21.49 9.67
C LEU A 123 -20.77 -22.48 8.61
N PRO A 124 -20.79 -23.80 8.89
CA PRO A 124 -21.36 -24.80 8.01
C PRO A 124 -22.80 -24.51 7.61
N SER A 125 -23.15 -24.85 6.37
CA SER A 125 -24.51 -24.74 5.87
C SER A 125 -25.47 -25.59 6.72
N GLY A 126 -26.62 -25.02 7.09
CA GLY A 126 -27.59 -25.65 8.01
C GLY A 126 -27.43 -25.23 9.48
N THR A 127 -26.45 -24.38 9.79
CA THR A 127 -26.32 -23.76 11.12
C THR A 127 -27.41 -22.71 11.33
N THR A 128 -28.06 -22.72 12.49
CA THR A 128 -29.11 -21.74 12.83
C THR A 128 -28.52 -20.37 13.14
N ALA A 129 -29.27 -19.31 12.84
CA ALA A 129 -28.86 -17.93 13.15
C ALA A 129 -28.58 -17.71 14.64
N ALA A 130 -29.28 -18.42 15.53
CA ALA A 130 -29.03 -18.37 16.98
C ALA A 130 -27.63 -18.90 17.35
N ARG A 131 -27.15 -19.97 16.68
CA ARG A 131 -25.80 -20.49 16.92
C ARG A 131 -24.74 -19.53 16.39
N THR A 132 -24.97 -18.95 15.21
CA THR A 132 -24.11 -17.91 14.64
C THR A 132 -24.02 -16.69 15.56
N ALA A 133 -25.16 -16.25 16.13
CA ALA A 133 -25.21 -15.17 17.11
C ALA A 133 -24.36 -15.45 18.34
N GLN A 134 -24.41 -16.67 18.91
CA GLN A 134 -23.60 -17.03 20.08
C GLN A 134 -22.08 -16.93 19.82
N VAL A 135 -21.63 -17.39 18.65
CA VAL A 135 -20.22 -17.32 18.26
C VAL A 135 -19.81 -15.87 18.02
N ALA A 136 -20.64 -15.13 17.30
CA ALA A 136 -20.46 -13.71 17.07
C ALA A 136 -20.36 -12.95 18.40
N ASP A 137 -21.31 -13.11 19.31
CA ASP A 137 -21.32 -12.42 20.60
C ASP A 137 -20.06 -12.74 21.41
N SER A 138 -19.62 -14.00 21.42
CA SER A 138 -18.38 -14.39 22.09
C SER A 138 -17.17 -13.64 21.54
N MET A 139 -17.09 -13.50 20.22
CA MET A 139 -16.03 -12.75 19.55
C MET A 139 -16.12 -11.24 19.77
N ALA A 140 -17.33 -10.69 19.77
CA ALA A 140 -17.56 -9.27 20.04
C ALA A 140 -17.07 -8.90 21.45
N HIS A 141 -17.33 -9.74 22.47
CA HIS A 141 -16.82 -9.52 23.82
C HIS A 141 -15.29 -9.59 23.91
N ILE A 142 -14.65 -10.44 23.10
CA ILE A 142 -13.19 -10.53 23.01
C ILE A 142 -12.60 -9.25 22.42
N LEU A 143 -13.18 -8.76 21.32
CA LEU A 143 -12.72 -7.54 20.64
C LEU A 143 -12.98 -6.28 21.48
N GLN A 144 -14.13 -6.18 22.15
CA GLN A 144 -14.47 -5.03 23.01
C GLN A 144 -13.58 -4.90 24.26
N ARG A 145 -12.87 -5.96 24.66
CA ARG A 145 -11.91 -5.91 25.77
C ARG A 145 -10.54 -5.36 25.36
N ASP A 146 -10.26 -5.27 24.07
CA ASP A 146 -9.01 -4.68 23.59
C ASP A 146 -9.10 -3.15 23.67
N PRO A 147 -8.18 -2.46 24.37
CA PRO A 147 -8.19 -1.01 24.48
C PRO A 147 -8.01 -0.28 23.13
N GLN A 148 -7.50 -0.97 22.11
CA GLN A 148 -7.30 -0.41 20.77
C GLN A 148 -8.60 -0.40 19.94
N VAL A 149 -9.64 -1.12 20.38
CA VAL A 149 -10.96 -1.20 19.72
C VAL A 149 -11.91 -0.17 20.32
N THR A 150 -12.44 0.73 19.48
CA THR A 150 -13.35 1.81 19.90
C THR A 150 -14.81 1.42 19.77
N ALA A 151 -15.17 0.67 18.73
CA ALA A 151 -16.53 0.20 18.51
C ALA A 151 -16.55 -1.10 17.70
N VAL A 152 -17.54 -1.95 17.98
CA VAL A 152 -17.81 -3.17 17.21
C VAL A 152 -19.27 -3.14 16.79
N THR A 153 -19.52 -3.07 15.49
CA THR A 153 -20.87 -3.15 14.92
C THR A 153 -21.10 -4.54 14.35
N THR A 154 -22.13 -5.23 14.81
CA THR A 154 -22.39 -6.64 14.47
C THR A 154 -23.58 -6.80 13.53
N PHE A 155 -23.41 -7.60 12.48
CA PHE A 155 -24.45 -8.01 11.54
C PHE A 155 -24.56 -9.54 11.57
N ILE A 156 -25.71 -10.08 12.00
CA ILE A 156 -25.95 -11.52 12.12
C ILE A 156 -27.00 -11.93 11.09
N GLY A 157 -26.73 -12.98 10.31
CA GLY A 157 -27.67 -13.43 9.27
C GLY A 157 -27.65 -12.59 7.99
N GLN A 158 -26.93 -11.46 7.99
CA GLN A 158 -26.86 -10.49 6.91
C GLN A 158 -25.46 -9.90 6.80
N GLY A 159 -25.08 -9.47 5.60
CA GLY A 159 -23.87 -8.67 5.39
C GLY A 159 -24.10 -7.21 5.78
N SER A 160 -23.01 -6.50 6.05
CA SER A 160 -23.05 -5.07 6.29
C SER A 160 -23.43 -4.32 5.00
N PRO A 161 -24.06 -3.14 5.12
CA PRO A 161 -24.10 -2.19 4.01
C PRO A 161 -22.69 -1.89 3.48
N ARG A 162 -22.58 -1.44 2.24
CA ARG A 162 -21.30 -1.02 1.67
C ARG A 162 -20.76 0.16 2.49
N PHE A 163 -19.58 -0.01 3.08
CA PHE A 163 -18.93 1.02 3.90
C PHE A 163 -17.54 1.44 3.37
N HIS A 164 -17.05 0.76 2.34
CA HIS A 164 -15.85 1.13 1.58
C HIS A 164 -16.04 0.83 0.09
N THR A 165 -15.42 1.63 -0.79
CA THR A 165 -15.62 1.54 -2.24
C THR A 165 -15.25 0.16 -2.80
N THR A 166 -14.15 -0.41 -2.31
CA THR A 166 -13.60 -1.72 -2.74
C THR A 166 -14.13 -2.90 -1.92
N TYR A 167 -14.96 -2.65 -0.91
CA TYR A 167 -15.59 -3.72 -0.15
C TYR A 167 -16.95 -4.07 -0.74
N ALA A 168 -17.04 -5.26 -1.34
CA ALA A 168 -18.30 -5.82 -1.80
C ALA A 168 -19.08 -6.39 -0.60
N PRO A 169 -20.33 -5.93 -0.34
CA PRO A 169 -21.20 -6.56 0.64
C PRO A 169 -21.41 -8.04 0.32
N GLN A 170 -21.25 -8.89 1.34
CA GLN A 170 -21.55 -10.32 1.20
C GLN A 170 -23.05 -10.57 1.29
N ILE A 171 -23.55 -11.54 0.52
CA ILE A 171 -24.92 -12.03 0.66
C ILE A 171 -24.97 -12.85 1.96
N GLY A 172 -25.82 -12.43 2.88
CA GLY A 172 -25.97 -13.09 4.17
C GLY A 172 -26.67 -14.45 4.10
N GLY A 173 -26.74 -15.09 5.25
CA GLY A 173 -27.44 -16.35 5.49
C GLY A 173 -27.35 -16.70 6.97
N GLU A 174 -28.15 -17.65 7.45
CA GLU A 174 -28.19 -18.02 8.87
C GLU A 174 -26.82 -18.46 9.44
N ASN A 175 -25.93 -18.94 8.57
CA ASN A 175 -24.58 -19.40 8.87
C ASN A 175 -23.49 -18.31 8.66
N PHE A 176 -23.88 -17.05 8.49
CA PHE A 176 -22.97 -15.94 8.25
C PHE A 176 -23.19 -14.80 9.25
N ALA A 177 -22.09 -14.23 9.74
CA ALA A 177 -22.10 -12.96 10.45
C ALA A 177 -20.93 -12.10 9.97
N GLN A 178 -21.05 -10.79 10.16
CA GLN A 178 -20.04 -9.83 9.78
C GLN A 178 -19.94 -8.72 10.82
N PHE A 179 -18.73 -8.36 11.21
CA PHE A 179 -18.45 -7.20 12.04
C PHE A 179 -17.75 -6.11 11.25
N ILE A 180 -18.09 -4.88 11.60
CA ILE A 180 -17.27 -3.70 11.31
C ILE A 180 -16.67 -3.27 12.63
N VAL A 181 -15.34 -3.35 12.72
CA VAL A 181 -14.59 -2.99 13.92
C VAL A 181 -13.88 -1.67 13.67
N ASN A 182 -14.09 -0.72 14.56
CA ASN A 182 -13.40 0.56 14.56
C ASN A 182 -12.31 0.54 15.63
N THR A 183 -11.16 1.09 15.30
CA THR A 183 -9.98 1.20 16.18
C THR A 183 -9.66 2.67 16.45
N VAL A 184 -8.69 2.91 17.33
CA VAL A 184 -8.25 4.27 17.69
C VAL A 184 -7.60 4.97 16.48
N ASP A 185 -6.70 4.28 15.78
CA ASP A 185 -5.98 4.79 14.62
C ASP A 185 -5.63 3.68 13.60
N ASN A 186 -4.94 4.05 12.52
CA ASN A 186 -4.55 3.11 11.47
C ASN A 186 -3.52 2.08 11.97
N ASP A 187 -2.53 2.51 12.74
CA ASP A 187 -1.45 1.65 13.24
C ASP A 187 -2.00 0.59 14.22
N ALA A 188 -2.93 0.99 15.08
CA ALA A 188 -3.69 0.09 15.95
C ALA A 188 -4.51 -0.93 15.16
N THR A 189 -4.99 -0.58 13.96
CA THR A 189 -5.69 -1.54 13.09
C THR A 189 -4.75 -2.64 12.63
N GLU A 190 -3.56 -2.28 12.17
CA GLU A 190 -2.55 -3.25 11.74
C GLU A 190 -2.10 -4.12 12.91
N GLU A 191 -1.83 -3.53 14.08
CA GLU A 191 -1.41 -4.28 15.27
C GLU A 191 -2.49 -5.25 15.78
N VAL A 192 -3.75 -4.82 15.81
CA VAL A 192 -4.88 -5.69 16.18
C VAL A 192 -5.03 -6.81 15.16
N LEU A 193 -4.93 -6.53 13.86
CA LEU A 193 -5.03 -7.56 12.83
C LEU A 193 -3.90 -8.59 12.96
N ASP A 194 -2.65 -8.16 13.12
CA ASP A 194 -1.50 -9.06 13.29
C ASP A 194 -1.64 -9.95 14.53
N ARG A 195 -2.22 -9.40 15.62
CA ARG A 195 -2.40 -10.14 16.87
C ARG A 195 -3.58 -11.10 16.84
N TYR A 196 -4.67 -10.74 16.16
CA TYR A 196 -5.95 -11.46 16.21
C TYR A 196 -6.17 -12.39 15.01
N ALA A 197 -5.71 -12.05 13.81
CA ALA A 197 -6.04 -12.78 12.59
C ALA A 197 -5.66 -14.25 12.69
N ASP A 198 -4.38 -14.56 12.94
CA ASP A 198 -3.91 -15.94 13.01
C ASP A 198 -4.44 -16.68 14.24
N ARG A 199 -4.58 -15.99 15.37
CA ARG A 199 -5.01 -16.59 16.64
C ARG A 199 -6.48 -17.01 16.62
N TYR A 200 -7.35 -16.21 16.02
CA TYR A 200 -8.79 -16.41 16.10
C TYR A 200 -9.43 -17.00 14.84
N SER A 201 -8.69 -17.13 13.73
CA SER A 201 -9.25 -17.66 12.47
C SER A 201 -9.93 -19.02 12.61
N ASN A 202 -9.39 -19.91 13.46
CA ASN A 202 -9.94 -21.26 13.71
C ASN A 202 -10.20 -21.52 15.21
N TYR A 203 -10.45 -20.46 16.00
CA TYR A 203 -10.58 -20.59 17.45
C TYR A 203 -11.91 -21.23 17.88
N PHE A 204 -13.00 -20.92 17.17
CA PHE A 204 -14.30 -21.52 17.45
C PHE A 204 -14.49 -22.81 16.65
N PRO A 205 -15.03 -23.88 17.25
CA PRO A 205 -15.34 -25.10 16.53
C PRO A 205 -16.40 -24.81 15.46
N ASP A 206 -16.22 -25.37 14.28
CA ASP A 206 -17.11 -25.23 13.13
C ASP A 206 -17.37 -23.77 12.72
N CYS A 207 -16.39 -22.89 12.91
CA CYS A 207 -16.47 -21.51 12.45
C CYS A 207 -15.11 -21.04 11.96
N TYR A 208 -15.06 -20.59 10.70
CA TYR A 208 -13.90 -19.90 10.14
C TYR A 208 -14.13 -18.40 10.24
N ILE A 209 -13.23 -17.73 10.96
CA ILE A 209 -13.25 -16.27 11.10
C ILE A 209 -12.21 -15.69 10.15
N ARG A 210 -12.63 -14.74 9.33
CA ARG A 210 -11.77 -14.04 8.42
C ARG A 210 -11.65 -12.59 8.83
N PHE A 211 -10.44 -12.16 9.09
CA PHE A 211 -10.11 -10.75 9.29
C PHE A 211 -9.68 -10.15 7.96
N LYS A 212 -10.34 -9.05 7.56
CA LYS A 212 -10.04 -8.35 6.32
C LYS A 212 -9.71 -6.90 6.62
N GLN A 213 -8.43 -6.56 6.48
CA GLN A 213 -7.98 -5.17 6.38
C GLN A 213 -8.54 -4.57 5.09
N MET A 214 -8.90 -3.30 5.15
CA MET A 214 -9.37 -2.62 3.96
C MET A 214 -8.20 -2.27 3.06
N ASP A 215 -8.32 -2.54 1.77
CA ASP A 215 -7.34 -2.17 0.74
C ASP A 215 -8.04 -1.50 -0.44
N TYR A 216 -7.25 -0.95 -1.36
CA TYR A 216 -7.80 -0.38 -2.60
C TYR A 216 -7.94 -1.43 -3.72
N ASN A 217 -7.93 -2.73 -3.38
CA ASN A 217 -8.13 -3.80 -4.34
C ASN A 217 -9.59 -4.28 -4.30
N ASN A 218 -10.23 -4.38 -5.45
CA ASN A 218 -11.58 -4.92 -5.55
C ASN A 218 -11.61 -6.47 -5.50
N ALA A 219 -10.45 -7.12 -5.59
CA ALA A 219 -10.36 -8.57 -5.46
C ALA A 219 -10.76 -9.03 -4.05
N THR A 220 -11.66 -10.02 -3.97
CA THR A 220 -12.10 -10.56 -2.68
C THR A 220 -10.95 -11.24 -1.95
N TYR A 221 -10.09 -11.98 -2.65
CA TYR A 221 -8.94 -12.69 -2.11
C TYR A 221 -7.66 -12.32 -2.89
N PRO A 222 -6.47 -12.35 -2.24
CA PRO A 222 -5.20 -12.09 -2.94
C PRO A 222 -4.94 -13.09 -4.08
N ILE A 223 -5.36 -14.34 -3.91
CA ILE A 223 -5.26 -15.41 -4.90
C ILE A 223 -6.60 -16.15 -4.93
N GLU A 224 -7.24 -16.20 -6.09
CA GLU A 224 -8.47 -16.99 -6.34
C GLU A 224 -8.22 -17.93 -7.51
N VAL A 225 -8.59 -19.20 -7.35
CA VAL A 225 -8.56 -20.20 -8.43
C VAL A 225 -9.98 -20.59 -8.77
N ARG A 226 -10.41 -20.29 -9.99
CA ARG A 226 -11.74 -20.67 -10.49
C ARG A 226 -11.63 -21.92 -11.36
N VAL A 227 -12.31 -22.99 -10.93
CA VAL A 227 -12.42 -24.24 -11.69
C VAL A 227 -13.74 -24.23 -12.44
N SER A 228 -13.69 -24.48 -13.75
CA SER A 228 -14.86 -24.52 -14.64
C SER A 228 -14.95 -25.88 -15.35
N GLY A 229 -16.15 -26.40 -15.52
CA GLY A 229 -16.41 -27.71 -16.11
C GLY A 229 -17.88 -28.09 -16.04
N ASP A 230 -18.28 -29.12 -16.78
CA ASP A 230 -19.69 -29.46 -17.00
C ASP A 230 -20.27 -30.40 -15.92
N SER A 231 -19.40 -31.04 -15.12
CA SER A 231 -19.76 -32.05 -14.12
C SER A 231 -19.42 -31.58 -12.71
N MET A 232 -20.44 -31.50 -11.84
CA MET A 232 -20.28 -31.08 -10.45
C MET A 232 -19.40 -32.04 -9.63
N GLY A 233 -19.41 -33.33 -9.97
CA GLY A 233 -18.57 -34.33 -9.29
C GLY A 233 -17.08 -34.09 -9.57
N ASP A 234 -16.75 -33.89 -10.84
CA ASP A 234 -15.37 -33.66 -11.29
C ASP A 234 -14.84 -32.31 -10.81
N LEU A 235 -15.70 -31.28 -10.81
CA LEU A 235 -15.39 -29.97 -10.25
C LEU A 235 -14.99 -30.06 -8.77
N LYS A 236 -15.78 -30.77 -7.95
CA LYS A 236 -15.47 -30.95 -6.53
C LYS A 236 -14.19 -31.75 -6.30
N ALA A 237 -13.94 -32.77 -7.11
CA ALA A 237 -12.72 -33.56 -7.03
C ALA A 237 -11.48 -32.73 -7.40
N ALA A 238 -11.56 -31.94 -8.48
CA ALA A 238 -10.49 -31.03 -8.90
C ALA A 238 -10.24 -29.93 -7.86
N ALA A 239 -11.29 -29.31 -7.31
CA ALA A 239 -11.18 -28.30 -6.27
C ALA A 239 -10.46 -28.83 -5.02
N ARG A 240 -10.83 -30.03 -4.54
CA ARG A 240 -10.14 -30.67 -3.39
C ARG A 240 -8.67 -30.95 -3.67
N LYS A 241 -8.34 -31.35 -4.90
CA LYS A 241 -6.95 -31.60 -5.29
C LYS A 241 -6.13 -30.30 -5.26
N ILE A 242 -6.68 -29.20 -5.75
CA ILE A 242 -6.05 -27.88 -5.72
C ILE A 242 -5.90 -27.40 -4.27
N GLU A 243 -6.95 -27.50 -3.46
CA GLU A 243 -6.94 -27.15 -2.03
C GLU A 243 -5.83 -27.90 -1.27
N THR A 244 -5.70 -29.21 -1.51
CA THR A 244 -4.64 -30.03 -0.89
C THR A 244 -3.24 -29.59 -1.31
N CYS A 245 -3.06 -29.16 -2.58
CA CYS A 245 -1.78 -28.63 -3.04
C CYS A 245 -1.48 -27.26 -2.44
N MET A 246 -2.48 -26.39 -2.33
CA MET A 246 -2.33 -25.05 -1.75
C MET A 246 -1.96 -25.10 -0.26
N HIS A 247 -2.49 -26.06 0.50
CA HIS A 247 -2.12 -26.25 1.90
C HIS A 247 -0.68 -26.71 2.13
N LYS A 248 0.03 -27.18 1.10
CA LYS A 248 1.42 -27.66 1.20
C LYS A 248 2.47 -26.59 0.88
N ILE A 249 2.05 -25.47 0.30
CA ILE A 249 2.91 -24.34 -0.10
C ILE A 249 2.94 -23.34 1.04
#